data_AF-A0A0Q8NHH2-F1
#
_entry.id   AF-A0A0Q8NHH2-F1
#
_cell.length_a   1.000
_cell.length_b   1.000
_cell.length_c   1.000
_cell.angle_alpha   90.00
_cell.angle_beta   90.00
_cell.angle_gamma   90.00
#
_symmetry.space_group_name_H-M   'P 1'
#
loop_
_entity.id
_entity.type
_entity.pdbx_description
1 polymer ?
#
loop_
_entity_poly.entity_id
_entity_poly.type
_entity_poly.pdbx_seq_one_letter_code
_entity_poly.pdbx_strand_id
1 'polypeptide(L)'
;MVVSEVPTETDLAAAPLLRGWVLESPSYSRPWLYGWFFGHPEIDEGDHSHTSPVLHMDTGTPARWARTDSRLYRLGETYPPAEREIRYWAQKLRRRRHLPLGEAPGGGNDIDAMIAFIREEKPLREQKLTRMEHGYRAEQNRIR
;
A
#
# COMPACT_ATOMS: atom_id res chain seq x y z
N MET A 1 2.15 30.22 13.37
CA MET A 1 2.40 29.76 11.99
C MET A 1 3.41 28.65 12.07
N VAL A 2 3.01 27.40 11.80
CA VAL A 2 3.98 26.29 11.67
C VAL A 2 4.43 26.33 10.22
N VAL A 3 5.69 26.68 10.00
CA VAL A 3 6.33 26.53 8.69
C VAL A 3 6.37 25.03 8.43
N SER A 4 5.60 24.53 7.46
CA SER A 4 5.73 23.13 7.05
C SER A 4 7.00 23.02 6.23
N GLU A 5 8.11 22.78 6.90
CA GLU A 5 9.39 22.59 6.24
C GLU A 5 9.34 21.30 5.40
N VAL A 6 9.62 21.46 4.11
CA VAL A 6 9.77 20.33 3.20
C VAL A 6 10.91 19.45 3.74
N PRO A 7 10.70 18.14 3.96
CA PRO A 7 11.73 17.27 4.50
C PRO A 7 13.00 17.28 3.65
N THR A 8 14.16 17.22 4.32
CA THR A 8 15.44 17.06 3.63
C THR A 8 15.60 15.63 3.11
N GLU A 9 16.56 15.41 2.21
CA GLU A 9 16.88 14.06 1.73
C GLU A 9 17.32 13.15 2.90
N THR A 10 18.06 13.69 3.86
CA THR A 10 18.47 12.97 5.08
C THR A 10 17.25 12.54 5.91
N ASP A 11 16.24 13.40 6.06
CA ASP A 11 15.01 13.06 6.77
C ASP A 11 14.25 11.93 6.05
N LEU A 12 14.19 11.99 4.72
CA LEU A 12 13.52 10.97 3.90
C LEU A 12 14.25 9.63 3.89
N ALA A 13 15.58 9.64 3.94
CA ALA A 13 16.39 8.44 4.03
C ALA A 13 16.20 7.70 5.37
N ALA A 14 15.97 8.45 6.46
CA ALA A 14 15.69 7.89 7.78
C ALA A 14 14.21 7.54 8.01
N ALA A 15 13.30 8.02 7.15
CA ALA A 15 11.87 7.80 7.28
C ALA A 15 11.45 6.37 6.87
N PRO A 16 10.49 5.74 7.58
CA PRO A 16 9.87 4.51 7.13
C PRO A 16 9.24 4.67 5.74
N LEU A 17 9.24 3.58 4.97
CA LEU A 17 8.65 3.53 3.63
C LEU A 17 7.22 3.00 3.70
N LEU A 18 6.30 3.73 3.06
CA LEU A 18 4.94 3.27 2.81
C LEU A 18 4.76 2.94 1.33
N ARG A 19 4.50 1.67 0.99
CA ARG A 19 4.18 1.24 -0.39
C ARG A 19 2.70 0.93 -0.56
N GLY A 20 2.24 0.95 -1.80
CA GLY A 20 0.86 0.68 -2.19
C GLY A 20 -0.15 1.61 -1.51
N TRP A 21 0.29 2.82 -1.16
CA TRP A 21 -0.45 3.72 -0.31
C TRP A 21 -1.66 4.32 -1.02
N VAL A 22 -2.70 4.64 -0.25
CA VAL A 22 -3.86 5.42 -0.68
C VAL A 22 -4.18 6.46 0.38
N LEU A 23 -4.49 7.69 -0.07
CA LEU A 23 -4.99 8.75 0.80
C LEU A 23 -6.50 8.57 0.96
N GLU A 24 -6.92 8.26 2.19
CA GLU A 24 -8.32 8.15 2.56
C GLU A 24 -8.76 9.44 3.26
N SER A 25 -9.89 10.00 2.83
CA SER A 25 -10.45 11.25 3.35
C SER A 25 -11.92 11.07 3.77
N PRO A 26 -12.20 10.38 4.90
CA PRO A 26 -13.56 10.17 5.37
C PRO A 26 -14.22 11.51 5.77
N SER A 27 -15.54 11.62 5.57
CA SER A 27 -16.28 12.89 5.74
C SER A 27 -16.23 13.51 7.14
N TYR A 28 -15.90 12.72 8.17
CA TYR A 28 -15.91 13.14 9.58
C TYR A 28 -14.57 12.95 10.29
N SER A 29 -13.47 12.71 9.55
CA SER A 29 -12.15 12.55 10.14
C SER A 29 -11.07 13.27 9.32
N ARG A 30 -9.94 13.56 9.97
CA ARG A 30 -8.74 13.98 9.25
C ARG A 30 -8.29 12.85 8.30
N PRO A 31 -7.71 13.18 7.14
CA PRO A 31 -7.27 12.17 6.19
C PRO A 31 -6.12 11.33 6.77
N TRP A 32 -6.01 10.07 6.34
CA TRP A 32 -4.90 9.18 6.68
C TRP A 32 -4.43 8.41 5.46
N LEU A 33 -3.22 7.84 5.52
CA LEU A 33 -2.72 6.94 4.49
C LEU A 33 -2.97 5.50 4.92
N TYR A 34 -3.40 4.66 3.97
CA TYR A 34 -3.49 3.21 4.15
C TYR A 34 -2.49 2.53 3.22
N GLY A 35 -1.66 1.59 3.71
CA GLY A 35 -0.63 0.95 2.89
C GLY A 35 0.26 -0.04 3.64
N TRP A 36 1.32 -0.50 2.98
CA TRP A 36 2.30 -1.44 3.52
C TRP A 36 3.52 -0.72 4.11
N PHE A 37 3.83 -1.02 5.36
CA PHE A 37 4.91 -0.39 6.12
C PHE A 37 6.23 -1.17 6.01
N PHE A 38 7.33 -0.46 5.83
CA PHE A 38 8.69 -1.02 5.78
C PHE A 38 9.67 -0.11 6.52
N GLY A 39 10.61 -0.70 7.26
CA GLY A 39 11.57 0.04 8.09
C GLY A 39 10.93 0.82 9.24
N HIS A 40 9.72 0.44 9.67
CA HIS A 40 9.05 1.09 10.78
C HIS A 40 9.53 0.49 12.12
N PRO A 41 9.86 1.31 13.14
CA PRO A 41 10.45 0.79 14.38
C PRO A 41 9.47 -0.03 15.26
N GLU A 42 8.17 0.14 15.05
CA GLU A 42 7.11 -0.45 15.89
C GLU A 42 6.09 -1.28 15.10
N ILE A 43 6.22 -1.35 13.77
CA ILE A 43 5.27 -2.05 12.89
C ILE A 43 6.08 -3.07 12.09
N ASP A 44 5.61 -4.31 12.07
CA ASP A 44 6.28 -5.40 11.39
C ASP A 44 6.45 -5.11 9.89
N GLU A 45 7.56 -5.61 9.33
CA GLU A 45 7.83 -5.49 7.90
C GLU A 45 6.67 -6.02 7.05
N GLY A 46 6.24 -5.18 6.11
CA GLY A 46 5.12 -5.43 5.22
C GLY A 46 3.77 -5.53 5.92
N ASP A 47 3.58 -5.03 7.15
CA ASP A 47 2.23 -4.97 7.72
C ASP A 47 1.37 -3.96 6.95
N HIS A 48 0.06 -4.24 6.84
CA HIS A 48 -0.86 -3.43 6.04
C HIS A 48 -1.90 -2.75 6.92
N SER A 49 -1.71 -1.46 7.18
CA SER A 49 -2.50 -0.70 8.15
C SER A 49 -2.66 0.78 7.72
N HIS A 50 -3.29 1.59 8.56
CA HIS A 50 -3.38 3.04 8.36
C HIS A 50 -2.35 3.78 9.21
N THR A 51 -1.93 4.94 8.74
CA THR A 51 -1.15 5.90 9.52
C THR A 51 -2.05 6.63 10.53
N SER A 52 -1.42 7.42 11.40
CA SER A 52 -2.12 8.54 12.05
C SER A 52 -2.53 9.62 11.01
N PRO A 53 -3.35 10.60 11.38
CA PRO A 53 -3.78 11.65 10.46
C PRO A 53 -2.64 12.37 9.74
N VAL A 54 -2.81 12.61 8.44
CA VAL A 54 -1.88 13.38 7.60
C VAL A 54 -2.01 14.86 7.93
N LEU A 55 -0.87 15.49 8.18
CA LEU A 55 -0.74 16.92 8.41
C LEU A 55 -0.31 17.65 7.13
N HIS A 56 0.71 17.11 6.46
CA HIS A 56 1.25 17.66 5.22
C HIS A 56 1.67 16.52 4.29
N MET A 57 1.58 16.76 3.00
CA MET A 57 1.95 15.77 1.99
C MET A 57 2.59 16.50 0.81
N ASP A 58 3.55 15.83 0.17
CA ASP A 58 4.14 16.30 -1.07
C ASP A 58 3.05 16.57 -2.12
N THR A 59 3.11 17.75 -2.75
CA THR A 59 2.16 18.14 -3.81
C THR A 59 2.60 17.67 -5.19
N GLY A 60 3.78 17.03 -5.30
CA GLY A 60 4.24 16.36 -6.50
C GLY A 60 3.32 15.20 -6.94
N THR A 61 3.41 14.84 -8.22
CA THR A 61 2.67 13.72 -8.81
C THR A 61 3.67 12.73 -9.43
N PRO A 62 3.87 11.52 -8.84
CA PRO A 62 3.30 11.07 -7.56
C PRO A 62 3.93 11.78 -6.35
N ALA A 63 3.18 11.86 -5.25
CA ALA A 63 3.67 12.41 -3.99
C ALA A 63 4.77 11.50 -3.41
N ARG A 64 5.88 12.09 -2.93
CA ARG A 64 7.06 11.34 -2.46
C ARG A 64 7.17 11.21 -0.95
N TRP A 65 6.43 12.01 -0.20
CA TRP A 65 6.46 11.97 1.26
C TRP A 65 5.15 12.45 1.87
N ALA A 66 4.90 12.03 3.11
CA ALA A 66 3.81 12.54 3.94
C ALA A 66 4.25 12.66 5.39
N ARG A 67 3.91 13.79 6.01
CA ARG A 67 4.05 14.01 7.45
C ARG A 67 2.69 13.79 8.11
N THR A 68 2.66 12.89 9.08
CA THR A 68 1.48 12.59 9.90
C THR A 68 1.65 13.19 11.30
N ASP A 69 0.63 13.06 12.15
CA ASP A 69 0.73 13.46 13.56
C ASP A 69 1.90 12.78 14.30
N SER A 70 2.34 11.60 13.86
CA SER A 70 3.34 10.80 14.57
C SER A 70 4.71 10.75 13.89
N ARG A 71 4.79 10.79 12.56
CA ARG A 71 6.05 10.58 11.84
C ARG A 71 6.04 11.15 10.42
N LEU A 72 7.24 11.25 9.85
CA LEU A 72 7.46 11.41 8.42
C LEU A 72 7.52 10.02 7.77
N TYR A 73 6.89 9.88 6.61
CA TYR A 73 6.98 8.70 5.75
C TYR A 73 7.50 9.07 4.38
N ARG A 74 8.38 8.22 3.84
CA ARG A 74 8.66 8.18 2.41
C ARG A 74 7.55 7.40 1.72
N LEU A 75 7.03 7.94 0.63
CA LEU A 75 5.97 7.34 -0.16
C LEU A 75 6.58 6.63 -1.36
N GLY A 76 6.34 5.33 -1.45
CA GLY A 76 6.74 4.49 -2.57
C GLY A 76 5.70 4.42 -3.67
N GLU A 77 5.79 3.36 -4.47
CA GLU A 77 4.83 3.03 -5.52
C GLU A 77 3.40 2.96 -4.99
N THR A 78 2.44 3.44 -5.77
CA THR A 78 1.03 3.18 -5.57
C THR A 78 0.57 2.11 -6.57
N TYR A 79 -0.49 1.38 -6.20
CA TYR A 79 -1.10 0.40 -7.09
C TYR A 79 -2.53 0.81 -7.40
N PRO A 80 -2.98 0.59 -8.65
CA PRO A 80 -4.39 0.69 -9.00
C PRO A 80 -5.28 -0.15 -8.07
N PRO A 81 -6.57 0.20 -7.89
CA PRO A 81 -7.44 -0.44 -6.90
C PRO A 81 -7.51 -1.97 -6.95
N ALA A 82 -7.63 -2.59 -8.14
CA ALA A 82 -7.76 -4.03 -8.27
C ALA A 82 -6.43 -4.74 -8.01
N GLU A 83 -5.32 -4.24 -8.58
CA GLU A 83 -3.98 -4.76 -8.25
C GLU A 83 -3.70 -4.67 -6.74
N ARG A 84 -4.03 -3.54 -6.10
CA ARG A 84 -3.87 -3.36 -4.66
C ARG A 84 -4.67 -4.40 -3.86
N GLU A 85 -5.92 -4.67 -4.24
CA GLU A 85 -6.75 -5.69 -3.59
C GLU A 85 -6.15 -7.10 -3.78
N ILE A 86 -5.60 -7.41 -4.96
CA ILE A 86 -4.92 -8.69 -5.22
C ILE A 86 -3.69 -8.85 -4.34
N ARG A 87 -2.80 -7.84 -4.28
CA ARG A 87 -1.61 -7.85 -3.42
C ARG A 87 -1.98 -8.02 -1.95
N TYR A 88 -3.02 -7.35 -1.49
CA TYR A 88 -3.55 -7.50 -0.13
C TYR A 88 -3.95 -8.94 0.19
N TRP A 89 -4.76 -9.58 -0.67
CA TRP A 89 -5.20 -10.95 -0.43
C TRP A 89 -4.06 -11.94 -0.52
N ALA A 90 -3.18 -11.82 -1.51
CA ALA A 90 -2.01 -12.68 -1.63
C ALA A 90 -1.12 -12.61 -0.38
N GLN A 91 -0.84 -11.41 0.12
CA GLN A 91 -0.01 -11.24 1.30
C GLN A 91 -0.69 -11.76 2.57
N LYS A 92 -1.99 -11.47 2.74
CA LYS A 92 -2.78 -11.94 3.88
C LYS A 92 -2.80 -13.47 3.97
N LEU A 93 -2.94 -14.14 2.83
CA LEU A 93 -2.90 -15.60 2.74
C LEU A 93 -1.51 -16.15 3.02
N ARG A 94 -0.47 -15.53 2.47
CA ARG A 94 0.91 -15.91 2.77
C ARG A 94 1.23 -15.82 4.26
N ARG A 95 0.82 -14.73 4.93
CA ARG A 95 0.95 -14.60 6.40
C ARG A 95 0.24 -15.74 7.14
N ARG A 96 -1.01 -16.06 6.76
CA ARG A 96 -1.77 -17.19 7.36
C ARG A 96 -1.09 -18.54 7.19
N ARG A 97 -0.33 -18.72 6.11
CA ARG A 97 0.42 -19.93 5.79
C ARG A 97 1.87 -19.89 6.26
N HIS A 98 2.30 -18.82 6.93
CA HIS A 98 3.70 -18.58 7.30
C HIS A 98 4.67 -18.67 6.11
N LEU A 99 4.21 -18.27 4.92
CA LEU A 99 5.03 -18.23 3.70
C LEU A 99 5.84 -16.93 3.64
N PRO A 100 7.00 -16.93 2.95
CA PRO A 100 7.77 -15.72 2.72
C PRO A 100 6.95 -14.62 2.03
N LEU A 101 7.10 -13.37 2.51
CA LEU A 101 6.39 -12.21 1.95
C LEU A 101 7.11 -11.55 0.78
N GLY A 102 8.30 -12.03 0.38
CA GLY A 102 9.07 -11.49 -0.73
C GLY A 102 9.49 -10.01 -0.56
N GLU A 103 9.99 -9.43 -1.65
CA GLU A 103 10.51 -8.04 -1.67
C GLU A 103 9.43 -6.98 -1.92
N ALA A 104 8.23 -7.39 -2.35
CA ALA A 104 7.12 -6.51 -2.71
C ALA A 104 5.80 -7.03 -2.13
N PRO A 105 4.82 -6.15 -1.85
CA PRO A 105 3.53 -6.56 -1.32
C PRO A 105 2.84 -7.64 -2.17
N GLY A 106 2.31 -8.66 -1.50
CA GLY A 106 1.80 -9.88 -2.14
C GLY A 106 2.86 -10.96 -2.39
N GLY A 107 4.13 -10.61 -2.14
CA GLY A 107 5.35 -11.41 -2.26
C GLY A 107 5.87 -11.67 -3.65
N GLY A 108 5.80 -10.64 -4.46
CA GLY A 108 6.40 -10.57 -5.78
C GLY A 108 5.77 -9.44 -6.60
N ASN A 109 6.08 -9.42 -7.88
CA ASN A 109 5.47 -8.52 -8.86
C ASN A 109 4.66 -9.25 -9.94
N ASP A 110 4.60 -10.59 -9.88
CA ASP A 110 3.75 -11.38 -10.77
C ASP A 110 2.31 -11.42 -10.22
N ILE A 111 1.48 -10.51 -10.72
CA ILE A 111 0.07 -10.40 -10.30
C ILE A 111 -0.76 -11.60 -10.76
N ASP A 112 -0.40 -12.23 -11.88
CA ASP A 112 -1.10 -13.42 -12.38
C ASP A 112 -0.83 -14.63 -11.47
N ALA A 113 0.41 -14.80 -11.01
CA ALA A 113 0.75 -15.79 -10.00
C ALA A 113 0.02 -15.52 -8.66
N MET A 114 -0.15 -14.25 -8.26
CA MET A 114 -0.94 -13.91 -7.08
C MET A 114 -2.42 -14.28 -7.24
N ILE A 115 -3.02 -14.01 -8.40
CA ILE A 115 -4.41 -14.39 -8.68
C ILE A 115 -4.55 -15.93 -8.62
N ALA A 116 -3.63 -16.67 -9.23
CA ALA A 116 -3.63 -18.13 -9.20
C ALA A 116 -3.53 -18.66 -7.76
N PHE A 117 -2.61 -18.09 -6.95
CA PHE A 117 -2.46 -18.44 -5.54
C PHE A 117 -3.73 -18.15 -4.72
N ILE A 118 -4.36 -16.99 -4.91
CA ILE A 118 -5.63 -16.66 -4.24
C ILE A 118 -6.73 -17.64 -4.65
N ARG A 119 -6.76 -18.05 -5.93
CA ARG A 119 -7.74 -19.01 -6.44
C ARG A 119 -7.57 -20.39 -5.82
N GLU A 120 -6.33 -20.82 -5.60
CA GLU A 120 -6.00 -22.10 -4.96
C GLU A 120 -6.39 -22.13 -3.47
N GLU A 121 -6.08 -21.06 -2.74
CA GLU A 121 -6.41 -20.92 -1.31
C GLU A 121 -7.93 -20.75 -1.05
N LYS A 122 -8.71 -20.40 -2.08
CA LYS A 122 -10.18 -20.20 -2.05
C LYS A 122 -10.70 -19.36 -0.86
N PRO A 123 -10.09 -18.21 -0.50
CA PRO A 123 -10.57 -17.42 0.63
C PRO A 123 -11.77 -16.54 0.31
N LEU A 124 -12.13 -16.41 -0.98
CA LEU A 124 -13.18 -15.53 -1.48
C LEU A 124 -14.22 -16.33 -2.25
N ARG A 125 -15.44 -15.79 -2.32
CA ARG A 125 -16.45 -16.25 -3.28
C ARG A 125 -15.92 -16.04 -4.70
N GLU A 126 -16.20 -16.99 -5.59
CA GLU A 126 -15.76 -16.96 -6.98
C GLU A 126 -16.11 -15.63 -7.68
N GLN A 127 -17.34 -15.14 -7.50
CA GLN A 127 -17.79 -13.85 -8.04
C GLN A 127 -16.87 -12.68 -7.65
N LYS A 128 -16.37 -12.66 -6.40
CA LYS A 128 -15.47 -11.61 -5.93
C LYS A 128 -14.10 -11.71 -6.60
N LEU A 129 -13.57 -12.93 -6.75
CA LEU A 129 -12.29 -13.16 -7.43
C LEU A 129 -12.38 -12.75 -8.91
N THR A 130 -13.45 -13.15 -9.61
CA THR A 130 -13.70 -12.77 -11.01
C THR A 130 -13.80 -11.25 -11.17
N ARG A 131 -14.46 -10.55 -10.25
CA ARG A 131 -14.51 -9.07 -10.26
C ARG A 131 -13.11 -8.46 -10.10
N MET A 132 -12.31 -8.97 -9.16
CA MET A 132 -10.94 -8.48 -8.95
C MET A 132 -10.07 -8.69 -10.19
N GLU A 133 -10.12 -9.88 -10.78
CA GLU A 133 -9.37 -10.21 -11.99
C GLU A 133 -9.79 -9.34 -13.18
N HIS A 134 -11.10 -9.20 -13.42
CA HIS A 134 -11.60 -8.31 -14.48
C HIS A 134 -11.17 -6.85 -14.25
N GLY A 135 -11.23 -6.37 -13.00
CA GLY A 135 -10.75 -5.04 -12.63
C GLY A 135 -9.28 -4.85 -12.97
N TYR A 136 -8.43 -5.81 -12.63
CA TYR A 136 -7.01 -5.78 -12.95
C TYR A 136 -6.76 -5.75 -14.47
N ARG A 137 -7.45 -6.58 -15.25
CA ARG A 137 -7.33 -6.55 -16.73
C ARG A 137 -7.74 -5.19 -17.31
N ALA A 138 -8.80 -4.59 -16.78
CA ALA A 138 -9.23 -3.26 -17.19
C ALA A 138 -8.20 -2.17 -16.82
N GLU A 139 -7.55 -2.27 -15.67
CA GLU A 139 -6.46 -1.37 -15.26
C GLU A 139 -5.26 -1.48 -16.20
N GLN A 140 -4.84 -2.70 -16.54
CA GLN A 140 -3.73 -2.93 -17.47
C GLN A 140 -4.00 -2.34 -18.86
N ASN A 141 -5.24 -2.38 -19.34
CA ASN A 141 -5.62 -1.78 -20.61
C ASN A 141 -5.62 -0.25 -20.60
N ARG A 142 -5.69 0.40 -19.43
CA ARG A 142 -5.65 1.87 -19.30
C ARG A 142 -4.23 2.43 -19.21
N ILE A 143 -3.28 1.58 -18.82
CA ILE A 143 -1.86 1.95 -18.64
C ILE A 143 -1.06 1.73 -19.93
N ARG A 144 -1.57 0.92 -20.85
CA ARG A 144 -1.04 0.76 -22.22
C ARG A 144 -1.49 1.90 -23.13
#